data_AF-A0A0L0D768-F1
#
_entry.id   AF-A0A0L0D768-F1
#
_cell.length_a   1.000
_cell.length_b   1.000
_cell.length_c   1.000
_cell.angle_alpha   90.00
_cell.angle_beta   90.00
_cell.angle_gamma   90.00
#
_symmetry.space_group_name_H-M   'P 1'
#
loop_
_entity.id
_entity.type
_entity.pdbx_description
1 polymer ?
#
loop_
_entity_poly.entity_id
_entity_poly.type
_entity_poly.pdbx_seq_one_letter_code
_entity_poly.pdbx_strand_id
1 'polypeptide(L)'
;MAATTGAVAASGMKTASTTMATAATTTTTTTTTTTTTTTTAATTTGTATEVTEMKIEGQEEVSEVRRSVEVDIPADVVNPEWYVKEPKRKLALFLGFNGTKYFGMQINSNLPTVERELMMAFVKAGAVSNDNALSATKISLSRAGRTDKGVHAAGMIVAAKLEVPSEGGIDTLVDRINDVLPEDVSVFGGQRVTKKFNARHSCGSRRYEYLLPTFALAPELFRRFRLDSDELAPAPASPASADEVIAAIKAVKGVKAEEQIQQLPQALVDFRIGDEPIAKARELFQRYVGTRKYHNFTSGKRYSDPQSQRHIRDFTVSDPFVTAGLEVVRLCVHGDSFLLHMIRKMIGFVVMIVRHGGSVADYNLVAFFERAFADSVVRVPRVPGNGLFLYRCEYDGYNLNKNSPEEMLLWDAFADKQEAFIADRIYPTIVQNEVVDSLCMYRWLALVDFACERFGLGDDDGDRTLPPGAMPSWFVQHMAQLRGEPVPTTIAATVEQAAKPASPPTTE
;
A
#
# COMPACT_ATOMS: atom_id res chain seq x y z
N MET A 1 -36.11 36.78 32.23
CA MET A 1 -36.76 37.25 33.47
C MET A 1 -38.13 36.61 33.53
N ALA A 2 -38.63 35.97 34.59
CA ALA A 2 -38.08 35.49 35.84
C ALA A 2 -39.19 34.54 36.37
N ALA A 3 -38.85 33.35 36.85
CA ALA A 3 -39.77 32.51 37.59
C ALA A 3 -38.99 31.75 38.66
N THR A 4 -38.70 32.49 39.73
CA THR A 4 -38.89 32.13 41.14
C THR A 4 -38.79 30.65 41.55
N THR A 5 -37.74 30.40 42.36
CA THR A 5 -37.75 29.74 43.70
C THR A 5 -38.21 28.28 43.81
N GLY A 6 -37.58 27.40 44.59
CA GLY A 6 -36.60 27.57 45.65
C GLY A 6 -36.23 26.19 46.22
N ALA A 7 -35.15 26.19 46.99
CA ALA A 7 -34.48 25.01 47.54
C ALA A 7 -35.15 24.42 48.80
N VAL A 8 -34.66 23.25 49.22
CA VAL A 8 -34.10 22.95 50.57
C VAL A 8 -34.58 21.60 51.20
N ALA A 9 -33.56 20.83 51.62
CA ALA A 9 -33.42 19.90 52.77
C ALA A 9 -34.10 18.52 52.84
N ALA A 10 -33.23 17.50 52.75
CA ALA A 10 -32.74 16.62 53.83
C ALA A 10 -33.69 15.90 54.82
N SER A 11 -33.37 14.60 54.99
CA SER A 11 -33.54 13.67 56.13
C SER A 11 -34.43 12.48 55.76
N GLY A 12 -34.23 11.24 56.22
CA GLY A 12 -33.41 10.73 57.30
C GLY A 12 -33.28 9.20 57.23
N MET A 13 -32.44 8.70 58.14
CA MET A 13 -31.95 7.34 58.31
C MET A 13 -32.82 6.54 59.29
N LYS A 14 -32.92 5.20 59.16
CA LYS A 14 -32.92 4.18 60.24
C LYS A 14 -33.25 2.74 59.72
N THR A 15 -32.31 1.77 59.82
CA THR A 15 -32.16 0.65 60.81
C THR A 15 -33.25 -0.44 60.70
N ALA A 16 -33.07 -1.76 60.84
CA ALA A 16 -32.08 -2.68 61.46
C ALA A 16 -32.25 -4.10 60.81
N SER A 17 -31.32 -5.08 60.84
CA SER A 17 -31.05 -6.10 61.90
C SER A 17 -30.29 -7.27 61.19
N THR A 18 -29.07 -7.72 61.54
CA THR A 18 -28.66 -8.67 62.63
C THR A 18 -29.31 -10.07 62.46
N THR A 19 -28.70 -11.26 62.39
CA THR A 19 -27.32 -11.83 62.51
C THR A 19 -27.30 -13.31 62.05
N MET A 20 -26.10 -13.82 61.70
CA MET A 20 -25.51 -15.18 61.86
C MET A 20 -26.31 -16.47 61.59
N ALA A 21 -25.73 -17.36 60.75
CA ALA A 21 -25.25 -18.69 61.18
C ALA A 21 -24.55 -19.46 60.03
N THR A 22 -23.47 -20.14 60.41
CA THR A 22 -22.60 -21.06 59.66
C THR A 22 -23.21 -22.45 59.42
N ALA A 23 -22.89 -23.07 58.28
CA ALA A 23 -22.34 -24.43 58.11
C ALA A 23 -22.91 -25.21 56.92
N ALA A 24 -21.99 -25.74 56.11
CA ALA A 24 -21.97 -26.97 55.30
C ALA A 24 -23.23 -27.39 54.51
N THR A 25 -23.04 -27.78 53.24
CA THR A 25 -23.23 -29.17 52.74
C THR A 25 -23.44 -29.22 51.21
N THR A 26 -22.60 -30.03 50.57
CA THR A 26 -22.81 -30.82 49.33
C THR A 26 -22.95 -30.12 47.97
N THR A 27 -21.89 -30.27 47.19
CA THR A 27 -21.85 -30.21 45.72
C THR A 27 -22.85 -31.18 45.10
N THR A 28 -23.74 -30.70 44.22
CA THR A 28 -24.43 -31.53 43.24
C THR A 28 -24.39 -30.81 41.90
N THR A 29 -23.66 -31.41 40.97
CA THR A 29 -23.50 -30.98 39.58
C THR A 29 -24.83 -31.20 38.84
N THR A 30 -25.34 -30.18 38.15
CA THR A 30 -26.39 -30.36 37.15
C THR A 30 -26.01 -29.58 35.89
N THR A 31 -25.62 -30.34 34.89
CA THR A 31 -25.27 -29.93 33.53
C THR A 31 -26.50 -29.36 32.82
N THR A 32 -26.44 -28.10 32.36
CA THR A 32 -27.43 -27.55 31.42
C THR A 32 -26.74 -27.32 30.08
N THR A 33 -27.02 -28.20 29.12
CA THR A 33 -26.56 -28.10 27.74
C THR A 33 -27.32 -26.99 27.03
N THR A 34 -26.64 -25.91 26.65
CA THR A 34 -27.19 -24.89 25.75
C THR A 34 -26.72 -25.20 24.32
N THR A 35 -27.65 -25.59 23.46
CA THR A 35 -27.41 -25.86 22.05
C THR A 35 -27.31 -24.53 21.30
N THR A 36 -26.09 -24.16 20.89
CA THR A 36 -25.84 -23.04 19.96
C THR A 36 -26.10 -23.53 18.54
N THR A 37 -27.18 -23.06 17.92
CA THR A 37 -27.47 -23.30 16.49
C THR A 37 -26.58 -22.37 15.65
N THR A 38 -25.52 -22.92 15.07
CA THR A 38 -24.72 -22.24 14.05
C THR A 38 -25.47 -22.31 12.72
N THR A 39 -26.07 -21.21 12.28
CA THR A 39 -26.66 -21.11 10.94
C THR A 39 -25.54 -20.88 9.92
N THR A 40 -25.13 -21.93 9.21
CA THR A 40 -24.23 -21.83 8.06
C THR A 40 -24.99 -21.16 6.91
N ALA A 41 -24.54 -19.98 6.44
CA ALA A 41 -25.12 -19.35 5.26
C ALA A 41 -24.92 -20.27 4.03
N ALA A 42 -25.97 -20.48 3.24
CA ALA A 42 -25.87 -21.28 2.02
C ALA A 42 -25.03 -20.55 0.97
N THR A 43 -24.09 -21.26 0.35
CA THR A 43 -23.19 -20.74 -0.69
C THR A 43 -23.37 -21.56 -1.95
N THR A 44 -23.48 -20.92 -3.10
CA THR A 44 -23.52 -21.56 -4.42
C THR A 44 -22.21 -21.34 -5.15
N THR A 45 -21.73 -22.37 -5.85
CA THR A 45 -20.54 -22.27 -6.70
C THR A 45 -20.92 -21.54 -7.99
N GLY A 46 -20.28 -20.39 -8.25
CA GLY A 46 -20.45 -19.59 -9.45
C GLY A 46 -19.18 -19.49 -10.29
N THR A 47 -19.26 -18.80 -11.43
CA THR A 47 -18.12 -18.60 -12.34
C THR A 47 -17.79 -17.11 -12.49
N ALA A 48 -16.57 -16.73 -12.12
CA ALA A 48 -15.99 -15.42 -12.41
C ALA A 48 -15.19 -15.46 -13.73
N THR A 49 -15.02 -14.28 -14.34
CA THR A 49 -14.12 -14.14 -15.49
C THR A 49 -12.78 -13.56 -15.03
N GLU A 50 -11.72 -14.38 -15.09
CA GLU A 50 -10.34 -13.91 -15.07
C GLU A 50 -9.94 -13.43 -16.48
N VAL A 51 -9.24 -12.30 -16.57
CA VAL A 51 -8.75 -11.75 -17.84
C VAL A 51 -7.23 -11.66 -17.80
N THR A 52 -6.55 -12.59 -18.46
CA THR A 52 -5.09 -12.63 -18.57
C THR A 52 -4.67 -12.11 -19.94
N GLU A 53 -3.74 -11.15 -19.99
CA GLU A 53 -3.17 -10.71 -21.25
C GLU A 53 -1.96 -11.61 -21.58
N MET A 54 -1.98 -12.29 -22.74
CA MET A 54 -0.81 -13.03 -23.23
C MET A 54 -0.08 -12.21 -24.28
N LYS A 55 1.23 -12.01 -24.07
CA LYS A 55 2.12 -11.45 -25.08
C LYS A 55 2.61 -12.58 -25.95
N ILE A 56 2.11 -12.66 -27.18
CA ILE A 56 2.64 -13.58 -28.19
C ILE A 56 3.91 -12.94 -28.76
N GLU A 57 5.05 -13.63 -28.68
CA GLU A 57 6.30 -13.13 -29.27
C GLU A 57 6.10 -12.87 -30.77
N GLY A 58 6.33 -11.62 -31.19
CA GLY A 58 6.24 -11.20 -32.60
C GLY A 58 4.98 -10.44 -33.01
N GLN A 59 4.01 -10.21 -32.12
CA GLN A 59 2.82 -9.38 -32.40
C GLN A 59 2.73 -8.16 -31.46
N GLU A 60 2.39 -7.00 -32.00
CA GLU A 60 2.16 -5.75 -31.24
C GLU A 60 0.81 -5.76 -30.50
N GLU A 61 -0.17 -6.54 -30.97
CA GLU A 61 -1.46 -6.72 -30.30
C GLU A 61 -1.35 -7.69 -29.12
N VAL A 62 -1.67 -7.17 -27.93
CA VAL A 62 -1.87 -7.98 -26.73
C VAL A 62 -3.25 -8.63 -26.83
N SER A 63 -3.29 -9.96 -26.95
CA SER A 63 -4.55 -10.69 -26.92
C SER A 63 -5.04 -10.87 -25.47
N GLU A 64 -6.28 -10.47 -25.20
CA GLU A 64 -6.96 -10.77 -23.93
C GLU A 64 -7.44 -12.22 -23.94
N VAL A 65 -6.82 -13.07 -23.12
CA VAL A 65 -7.29 -14.41 -22.83
C VAL A 65 -8.25 -14.33 -21.64
N ARG A 66 -9.48 -14.80 -21.82
CA ARG A 66 -10.47 -14.86 -20.74
C ARG A 66 -10.61 -16.28 -20.25
N ARG A 67 -10.46 -16.48 -18.94
CA ARG A 67 -10.62 -17.77 -18.29
C ARG A 67 -11.77 -17.71 -17.30
N SER A 68 -12.58 -18.75 -17.25
CA SER A 68 -13.58 -18.91 -16.20
C SER A 68 -12.89 -19.48 -14.95
N VAL A 69 -13.09 -18.84 -13.81
CA VAL A 69 -12.61 -19.30 -12.50
C VAL A 69 -13.82 -19.58 -11.63
N GLU A 70 -13.84 -20.74 -10.96
CA GLU A 70 -14.89 -21.07 -9.99
C GLU A 70 -14.71 -20.26 -8.72
N VAL A 71 -15.78 -19.60 -8.28
CA VAL A 71 -15.81 -18.72 -7.11
C VAL A 71 -17.06 -19.01 -6.30
N ASP A 72 -16.91 -18.99 -4.99
CA ASP A 72 -18.03 -19.07 -4.06
C ASP A 72 -18.85 -17.76 -4.07
N ILE A 73 -20.14 -17.90 -4.34
CA ILE A 73 -21.14 -16.82 -4.31
C ILE A 73 -22.13 -17.15 -3.19
N PRO A 74 -22.37 -16.26 -2.21
CA PRO A 74 -23.43 -16.49 -1.23
C PRO A 74 -24.80 -16.62 -1.93
N ALA A 75 -25.69 -17.49 -1.45
CA ALA A 75 -27.05 -17.59 -2.02
C ALA A 75 -27.83 -16.29 -1.76
N ASP A 76 -28.56 -15.78 -2.75
CA ASP A 76 -29.40 -14.56 -2.70
C ASP A 76 -28.69 -13.30 -2.17
N VAL A 77 -27.63 -12.87 -2.87
CA VAL A 77 -26.83 -11.68 -2.54
C VAL A 77 -27.56 -10.36 -2.82
N VAL A 78 -28.59 -10.37 -3.66
CA VAL A 78 -29.32 -9.16 -4.07
C VAL A 78 -30.18 -8.69 -2.91
N ASN A 79 -30.02 -7.44 -2.48
CA ASN A 79 -30.96 -6.84 -1.55
C ASN A 79 -32.32 -6.67 -2.27
N PRO A 80 -33.37 -7.43 -1.89
CA PRO A 80 -34.66 -7.39 -2.58
C PRO A 80 -35.36 -6.02 -2.45
N GLU A 81 -35.02 -5.22 -1.44
CA GLU A 81 -35.56 -3.86 -1.29
C GLU A 81 -35.00 -2.90 -2.35
N TRP A 82 -33.79 -3.14 -2.85
CA TRP A 82 -33.11 -2.26 -3.79
C TRP A 82 -33.18 -2.74 -5.23
N TYR A 83 -33.54 -4.00 -5.46
CA TYR A 83 -33.60 -4.56 -6.79
C TYR A 83 -34.90 -4.24 -7.51
N VAL A 84 -34.85 -3.15 -8.27
CA VAL A 84 -35.81 -2.84 -9.33
C VAL A 84 -35.06 -2.96 -10.65
N LYS A 85 -35.62 -3.71 -11.60
CA LYS A 85 -34.98 -3.91 -12.91
C LYS A 85 -34.98 -2.60 -13.68
N GLU A 86 -33.79 -2.00 -13.79
CA GLU A 86 -33.60 -0.68 -14.40
C GLU A 86 -32.75 -0.78 -15.68
N PRO A 87 -32.82 0.20 -16.60
CA PRO A 87 -32.12 0.09 -17.86
C PRO A 87 -30.62 0.29 -17.66
N LYS A 88 -29.82 -0.71 -18.04
CA LYS A 88 -28.35 -0.66 -17.89
C LYS A 88 -27.74 0.58 -18.57
N ARG A 89 -26.81 1.23 -17.87
CA ARG A 89 -25.98 2.34 -18.37
C ARG A 89 -24.51 1.97 -18.19
N LYS A 90 -23.67 2.36 -19.15
CA LYS A 90 -22.22 2.23 -18.99
C LYS A 90 -21.74 3.41 -18.16
N LEU A 91 -21.18 3.13 -16.99
CA LEU A 91 -20.63 4.12 -16.07
C LEU A 91 -19.11 3.95 -15.96
N ALA A 92 -18.41 5.04 -15.69
CA ALA A 92 -17.07 5.06 -15.13
C ALA A 92 -17.18 5.49 -13.66
N LEU A 93 -16.71 4.65 -12.74
CA LEU A 93 -16.71 4.88 -11.31
C LEU A 93 -15.31 5.29 -10.86
N PHE A 94 -15.24 6.30 -10.01
CA PHE A 94 -14.01 6.78 -9.38
C PHE A 94 -13.95 6.27 -7.95
N LEU A 95 -12.91 5.51 -7.62
CA LEU A 95 -12.84 4.78 -6.37
C LEU A 95 -11.43 4.72 -5.79
N GLY A 96 -11.36 4.60 -4.47
CA GLY A 96 -10.15 4.33 -3.71
C GLY A 96 -10.25 3.01 -2.95
N PHE A 97 -9.10 2.41 -2.67
CA PHE A 97 -8.97 1.22 -1.84
C PHE A 97 -7.63 1.15 -1.12
N ASN A 98 -7.66 0.63 0.11
CA ASN A 98 -6.49 0.18 0.83
C ASN A 98 -6.20 -1.28 0.46
N GLY A 99 -5.11 -1.49 -0.30
CA GLY A 99 -4.75 -2.80 -0.85
C GLY A 99 -4.30 -3.88 0.14
N THR A 100 -4.12 -3.57 1.44
CA THR A 100 -3.43 -4.45 2.41
C THR A 100 -4.03 -5.85 2.49
N LYS A 101 -5.37 -5.96 2.48
CA LYS A 101 -6.09 -7.24 2.58
C LYS A 101 -6.29 -7.94 1.24
N TYR A 102 -5.83 -7.34 0.13
CA TYR A 102 -6.17 -7.74 -1.22
C TYR A 102 -4.96 -8.26 -2.01
N PHE A 103 -5.21 -9.28 -2.81
CA PHE A 103 -4.26 -9.86 -3.75
C PHE A 103 -4.27 -9.12 -5.10
N GLY A 104 -4.38 -7.79 -5.02
CA GLY A 104 -4.41 -6.88 -6.15
C GLY A 104 -5.82 -6.48 -6.57
N MET A 105 -5.89 -5.67 -7.63
CA MET A 105 -7.15 -5.17 -8.18
C MET A 105 -7.99 -6.27 -8.81
N GLN A 106 -7.40 -7.09 -9.68
CA GLN A 106 -8.11 -7.99 -10.57
C GLN A 106 -8.26 -9.39 -9.97
N ILE A 107 -9.42 -10.02 -10.19
CA ILE A 107 -9.64 -11.45 -9.90
C ILE A 107 -8.64 -12.30 -10.70
N ASN A 108 -7.91 -13.17 -10.00
CA ASN A 108 -6.95 -14.15 -10.55
C ASN A 108 -7.06 -15.54 -9.89
N SER A 109 -7.91 -15.69 -8.87
CA SER A 109 -8.08 -16.89 -8.04
C SER A 109 -9.22 -16.64 -7.04
N ASN A 110 -9.47 -17.58 -6.11
CA ASN A 110 -10.40 -17.40 -4.98
C ASN A 110 -9.86 -16.50 -3.86
N LEU A 111 -8.79 -15.77 -4.11
CA LEU A 111 -8.23 -14.83 -3.14
C LEU A 111 -9.04 -13.52 -3.11
N PRO A 112 -9.06 -12.82 -1.95
CA PRO A 112 -9.68 -11.51 -1.85
C PRO A 112 -9.04 -10.53 -2.84
N THR A 113 -9.86 -9.92 -3.70
CA THR A 113 -9.44 -8.89 -4.66
C THR A 113 -10.44 -7.75 -4.63
N VAL A 114 -9.98 -6.54 -4.93
CA VAL A 114 -10.83 -5.34 -4.90
C VAL A 114 -11.98 -5.48 -5.90
N GLU A 115 -11.70 -6.03 -7.09
CA GLU A 115 -12.72 -6.26 -8.09
C GLU A 115 -13.78 -7.27 -7.65
N ARG A 116 -13.41 -8.33 -6.91
CA ARG A 116 -14.40 -9.25 -6.36
C ARG A 116 -15.34 -8.54 -5.40
N GLU A 117 -14.81 -7.77 -4.45
CA GLU A 117 -15.62 -7.01 -3.50
C GLU A 117 -16.53 -6.00 -4.21
N LEU A 118 -15.98 -5.27 -5.19
CA LEU A 118 -16.73 -4.31 -5.97
C LEU A 118 -17.86 -4.97 -6.78
N MET A 119 -17.60 -6.12 -7.41
CA MET A 119 -18.62 -6.85 -8.17
C MET A 119 -19.68 -7.46 -7.27
N MET A 120 -19.32 -7.93 -6.07
CA MET A 120 -20.30 -8.37 -5.07
C MET A 120 -21.15 -7.19 -4.58
N ALA A 121 -20.53 -6.03 -4.33
CA ALA A 121 -21.25 -4.82 -3.94
C ALA A 121 -22.23 -4.37 -5.03
N PHE A 122 -21.89 -4.48 -6.32
CA PHE A 122 -22.83 -4.19 -7.41
C PHE A 122 -24.07 -5.09 -7.38
N VAL A 123 -23.93 -6.36 -6.99
CA VAL A 123 -25.07 -7.28 -6.87
C VAL A 123 -25.91 -6.92 -5.65
N LYS A 124 -25.28 -6.70 -4.50
CA LYS A 124 -25.95 -6.30 -3.24
C LYS A 124 -26.71 -4.97 -3.39
N ALA A 125 -26.13 -4.00 -4.09
CA ALA A 125 -26.72 -2.69 -4.36
C ALA A 125 -27.85 -2.71 -5.40
N GLY A 126 -28.18 -3.87 -5.97
CA GLY A 126 -29.20 -4.02 -7.03
C GLY A 126 -28.74 -3.52 -8.40
N ALA A 127 -27.46 -3.20 -8.58
CA ALA A 127 -26.90 -2.66 -9.83
C ALA A 127 -26.65 -3.74 -10.89
N VAL A 128 -26.57 -5.01 -10.47
CA VAL A 128 -26.31 -6.19 -11.31
C VAL A 128 -27.17 -7.34 -10.80
N SER A 129 -27.88 -8.01 -11.72
CA SER A 129 -28.66 -9.22 -11.36
C SER A 129 -27.78 -10.40 -10.93
N ASN A 130 -28.32 -11.32 -10.13
CA ASN A 130 -27.62 -12.55 -9.71
C ASN A 130 -27.02 -13.34 -10.89
N ASP A 131 -27.75 -13.48 -12.01
CA ASP A 131 -27.25 -14.19 -13.22
C ASP A 131 -26.01 -13.56 -13.86
N ASN A 132 -25.74 -12.29 -13.56
CA ASN A 132 -24.60 -11.52 -14.04
C ASN A 132 -23.53 -11.32 -12.96
N ALA A 133 -23.75 -11.83 -11.75
CA ALA A 133 -22.81 -11.72 -10.63
C ALA A 133 -21.43 -12.26 -11.02
N LEU A 134 -20.38 -11.54 -10.62
CA LEU A 134 -18.98 -11.87 -10.88
C LEU A 134 -18.58 -12.10 -12.36
N SER A 135 -19.47 -11.85 -13.32
CA SER A 135 -19.17 -11.98 -14.75
C SER A 135 -18.72 -10.64 -15.34
N ALA A 136 -17.41 -10.39 -15.33
CA ALA A 136 -16.82 -9.17 -15.87
C ALA A 136 -17.21 -8.95 -17.34
N THR A 137 -17.34 -10.04 -18.11
CA THR A 137 -17.77 -9.98 -19.52
C THR A 137 -19.21 -9.47 -19.67
N LYS A 138 -20.16 -10.01 -18.89
CA LYS A 138 -21.59 -9.66 -19.03
C LYS A 138 -21.87 -8.20 -18.66
N ILE A 139 -21.13 -7.65 -17.70
CA ILE A 139 -21.20 -6.23 -17.34
C ILE A 139 -20.18 -5.36 -18.09
N SER A 140 -19.40 -5.96 -19.01
CA SER A 140 -18.34 -5.30 -19.78
C SER A 140 -17.34 -4.55 -18.89
N LEU A 141 -16.96 -5.09 -17.74
CA LEU A 141 -16.07 -4.42 -16.78
C LEU A 141 -14.68 -4.18 -17.37
N SER A 142 -14.14 -2.98 -17.15
CA SER A 142 -12.78 -2.60 -17.48
C SER A 142 -12.20 -1.75 -16.35
N ARG A 143 -10.89 -1.84 -16.10
CA ARG A 143 -10.19 -1.12 -15.03
C ARG A 143 -8.98 -0.36 -15.59
N ALA A 144 -8.69 0.84 -15.09
CA ALA A 144 -7.66 1.72 -15.65
C ALA A 144 -6.22 1.20 -15.45
N GLY A 145 -6.01 0.44 -14.38
CA GLY A 145 -4.75 -0.20 -14.04
C GLY A 145 -4.97 -1.50 -13.30
N ARG A 146 -3.97 -2.39 -13.38
CA ARG A 146 -3.82 -3.50 -12.46
C ARG A 146 -2.90 -3.03 -11.33
N THR A 147 -3.21 -3.40 -10.10
CA THR A 147 -2.34 -3.20 -8.95
C THR A 147 -1.85 -4.56 -8.46
N ASP A 148 -0.60 -4.62 -8.01
CA ASP A 148 -0.04 -5.81 -7.38
C ASP A 148 -0.67 -6.03 -5.99
N LYS A 149 -0.44 -7.22 -5.40
CA LYS A 149 -0.86 -7.53 -4.02
C LYS A 149 -0.39 -6.45 -3.04
N GLY A 150 -1.29 -6.01 -2.17
CA GLY A 150 -0.98 -5.02 -1.13
C GLY A 150 -0.93 -3.57 -1.60
N VAL A 151 -0.93 -3.30 -2.91
CA VAL A 151 -0.80 -1.93 -3.43
C VAL A 151 -2.11 -1.16 -3.29
N HIS A 152 -2.06 0.02 -2.69
CA HIS A 152 -3.22 0.91 -2.52
C HIS A 152 -3.50 1.73 -3.80
N ALA A 153 -4.72 2.28 -3.88
CA ALA A 153 -5.07 3.28 -4.88
C ALA A 153 -6.07 4.28 -4.27
N ALA A 154 -5.91 5.55 -4.58
CA ALA A 154 -6.83 6.62 -4.19
C ALA A 154 -7.67 7.13 -5.35
N GLY A 155 -7.47 6.60 -6.56
CA GLY A 155 -8.14 7.11 -7.75
C GLY A 155 -8.11 6.14 -8.91
N MET A 156 -8.53 4.91 -8.64
CA MET A 156 -8.76 3.89 -9.66
C MET A 156 -10.05 4.20 -10.41
N ILE A 157 -10.05 4.00 -11.73
CA ILE A 157 -11.27 4.03 -12.54
C ILE A 157 -11.67 2.62 -12.95
N VAL A 158 -12.92 2.27 -12.64
CA VAL A 158 -13.58 1.06 -13.14
C VAL A 158 -14.77 1.46 -13.96
N ALA A 159 -14.92 0.89 -15.16
CA ALA A 159 -16.09 1.11 -15.99
C ALA A 159 -16.88 -0.17 -16.20
N ALA A 160 -18.18 -0.14 -15.91
CA ALA A 160 -19.10 -1.28 -15.97
C ALA A 160 -20.49 -0.87 -16.48
N LYS A 161 -21.27 -1.83 -16.96
CA LYS A 161 -22.69 -1.66 -17.31
C LYS A 161 -23.53 -2.00 -16.09
N LEU A 162 -24.15 -0.99 -15.49
CA LEU A 162 -24.88 -1.08 -14.24
C LEU A 162 -26.32 -0.60 -14.42
N GLU A 163 -27.24 -1.20 -13.67
CA GLU A 163 -28.61 -0.74 -13.50
C GLU A 163 -28.57 0.47 -12.57
N VAL A 164 -29.10 1.60 -13.03
CA VAL A 164 -29.05 2.89 -12.32
C VAL A 164 -30.44 3.21 -11.82
N PRO A 165 -30.64 3.46 -10.51
CA PRO A 165 -31.93 3.85 -9.96
C PRO A 165 -32.53 5.06 -10.70
N SER A 166 -33.82 5.01 -11.02
CA SER A 166 -34.52 6.15 -11.62
C SER A 166 -34.56 7.37 -10.69
N GLU A 167 -34.71 7.14 -9.39
CA GLU A 167 -34.67 8.18 -8.36
C GLU A 167 -33.23 8.37 -7.85
N GLY A 168 -32.76 9.62 -7.80
CA GLY A 168 -31.42 9.99 -7.33
C GLY A 168 -30.24 9.57 -8.22
N GLY A 169 -30.46 8.65 -9.18
CA GLY A 169 -29.53 8.38 -10.27
C GLY A 169 -28.21 7.75 -9.81
N ILE A 170 -27.09 8.31 -10.29
CA ILE A 170 -25.75 7.78 -10.02
C ILE A 170 -25.37 7.97 -8.55
N ASP A 171 -25.75 9.08 -7.92
CA ASP A 171 -25.37 9.37 -6.54
C ASP A 171 -25.99 8.36 -5.57
N THR A 172 -27.29 8.09 -5.69
CA THR A 172 -27.97 7.04 -4.91
C THR A 172 -27.39 5.66 -5.18
N LEU A 173 -26.97 5.36 -6.41
CA LEU A 173 -26.29 4.10 -6.71
C LEU A 173 -24.94 4.01 -5.98
N VAL A 174 -24.16 5.10 -5.98
CA VAL A 174 -22.87 5.16 -5.28
C VAL A 174 -23.05 4.99 -3.77
N ASP A 175 -24.06 5.61 -3.18
CA ASP A 175 -24.39 5.45 -1.76
C ASP A 175 -24.70 3.99 -1.41
N ARG A 176 -25.62 3.35 -2.17
CA ARG A 176 -25.96 1.92 -1.98
C ARG A 176 -24.75 1.00 -2.14
N ILE A 177 -23.84 1.31 -3.07
CA ILE A 177 -22.60 0.54 -3.25
C ILE A 177 -21.71 0.70 -2.02
N ASN A 178 -21.52 1.92 -1.50
CA ASN A 178 -20.68 2.16 -0.32
C ASN A 178 -21.28 1.55 0.96
N ASP A 179 -22.61 1.50 1.10
CA ASP A 179 -23.28 0.89 2.26
C ASP A 179 -22.97 -0.60 2.44
N VAL A 180 -22.56 -1.28 1.36
CA VAL A 180 -22.29 -2.72 1.35
C VAL A 180 -20.83 -3.06 1.05
N LEU A 181 -20.01 -2.06 0.72
CA LEU A 181 -18.57 -2.21 0.58
C LEU A 181 -17.90 -2.24 1.96
N PRO A 182 -16.79 -2.98 2.10
CA PRO A 182 -15.95 -2.85 3.29
C PRO A 182 -15.28 -1.48 3.34
N GLU A 183 -14.93 -1.02 4.55
CA GLU A 183 -14.39 0.33 4.80
C GLU A 183 -13.05 0.64 4.10
N ASP A 184 -12.35 -0.38 3.63
CA ASP A 184 -11.09 -0.30 2.88
C ASP A 184 -11.30 -0.14 1.37
N VAL A 185 -12.55 -0.06 0.88
CA VAL A 185 -12.89 0.27 -0.51
C VAL A 185 -14.01 1.30 -0.51
N SER A 186 -13.85 2.39 -1.27
CA SER A 186 -14.90 3.42 -1.39
C SER A 186 -15.03 3.92 -2.82
N VAL A 187 -16.27 4.04 -3.29
CA VAL A 187 -16.61 4.71 -4.56
C VAL A 187 -16.95 6.16 -4.25
N PHE A 188 -16.15 7.10 -4.74
CA PHE A 188 -16.34 8.53 -4.47
C PHE A 188 -17.45 9.14 -5.34
N GLY A 189 -17.61 8.60 -6.55
CA GLY A 189 -18.60 9.06 -7.52
C GLY A 189 -18.55 8.26 -8.82
N GLY A 190 -19.36 8.68 -9.79
CA GLY A 190 -19.41 8.06 -11.11
C GLY A 190 -19.93 8.98 -12.19
N GLN A 191 -19.64 8.63 -13.44
CA GLN A 191 -20.04 9.40 -14.62
C GLN A 191 -20.53 8.45 -15.71
N ARG A 192 -21.59 8.85 -16.43
CA ARG A 192 -22.05 8.09 -17.59
C ARG A 192 -21.06 8.23 -18.73
N VAL A 193 -20.75 7.10 -19.38
CA VAL A 193 -19.82 7.06 -20.53
C VAL A 193 -20.45 6.33 -21.72
N THR A 194 -19.81 6.43 -22.87
CA THR A 194 -20.27 5.74 -24.08
C THR A 194 -20.12 4.23 -23.95
N LYS A 195 -20.90 3.46 -24.71
CA LYS A 195 -20.85 1.99 -24.67
C LYS A 195 -19.46 1.40 -25.02
N LYS A 196 -18.64 2.14 -25.77
CA LYS A 196 -17.30 1.73 -26.21
C LYS A 196 -16.17 2.15 -25.27
N PHE A 197 -16.47 2.95 -24.24
CA PHE A 197 -15.48 3.41 -23.29
C PHE A 197 -14.81 2.23 -22.57
N ASN A 198 -13.48 2.25 -22.50
CA ASN A 198 -12.66 1.31 -21.75
C ASN A 198 -11.72 2.11 -20.84
N ALA A 199 -11.80 1.87 -19.52
CA ALA A 199 -11.05 2.64 -18.53
C ALA A 199 -9.52 2.58 -18.75
N ARG A 200 -8.99 1.47 -19.28
CA ARG A 200 -7.54 1.31 -19.54
C ARG A 200 -7.10 2.07 -20.78
N HIS A 201 -7.76 1.83 -21.91
CA HIS A 201 -7.35 2.37 -23.21
C HIS A 201 -7.67 3.86 -23.38
N SER A 202 -8.67 4.36 -22.66
CA SER A 202 -9.00 5.80 -22.67
C SER A 202 -8.16 6.61 -21.68
N CYS A 203 -7.39 5.97 -20.80
CA CYS A 203 -6.53 6.68 -19.83
C CYS A 203 -5.27 7.19 -20.54
N GLY A 204 -5.06 8.51 -20.50
CA GLY A 204 -3.94 9.17 -21.17
C GLY A 204 -2.69 9.30 -20.31
N SER A 205 -2.85 9.44 -18.99
CA SER A 205 -1.73 9.57 -18.05
C SER A 205 -2.14 9.19 -16.63
N ARG A 206 -1.16 9.00 -15.75
CA ARG A 206 -1.38 8.54 -14.37
C ARG A 206 -0.57 9.38 -13.41
N ARG A 207 -1.16 9.62 -12.23
CA ARG A 207 -0.52 10.23 -11.08
C ARG A 207 -0.33 9.19 -10.00
N TYR A 208 0.88 9.10 -9.48
CA TYR A 208 1.22 8.27 -8.34
C TYR A 208 1.73 9.15 -7.22
N GLU A 209 1.43 8.75 -5.99
CA GLU A 209 2.03 9.32 -4.80
C GLU A 209 2.92 8.31 -4.12
N TYR A 210 4.05 8.81 -3.60
CA TYR A 210 4.88 8.09 -2.66
C TYR A 210 4.98 8.87 -1.36
N LEU A 211 4.51 8.28 -0.26
CA LEU A 211 4.68 8.85 1.07
C LEU A 211 6.09 8.53 1.57
N LEU A 212 6.98 9.52 1.56
CA LEU A 212 8.38 9.36 1.95
C LEU A 212 8.59 9.89 3.38
N PRO A 213 9.05 9.06 4.33
CA PRO A 213 9.51 9.55 5.63
C PRO A 213 10.67 10.53 5.45
N THR A 214 10.62 11.68 6.11
CA THR A 214 11.61 12.75 5.87
C THR A 214 13.02 12.36 6.31
N PHE A 215 13.15 11.48 7.31
CA PHE A 215 14.45 10.91 7.71
C PHE A 215 15.17 10.21 6.53
N ALA A 216 14.46 9.80 5.48
CA ALA A 216 15.07 9.24 4.29
C ALA A 216 15.96 10.24 3.55
N LEU A 217 15.71 11.54 3.69
CA LEU A 217 16.52 12.59 3.06
C LEU A 217 17.65 13.11 3.96
N ALA A 218 17.76 12.61 5.20
CA ALA A 218 18.77 13.08 6.16
C ALA A 218 19.74 11.96 6.58
N PRO A 219 21.06 12.14 6.38
CA PRO A 219 22.06 11.16 6.83
C PRO A 219 22.30 11.20 8.35
N GLU A 220 21.96 12.30 9.02
CA GLU A 220 22.34 12.56 10.42
C GLU A 220 21.74 11.56 11.42
N LEU A 221 20.51 11.09 11.18
CA LEU A 221 19.87 10.11 12.05
C LEU A 221 20.65 8.78 12.06
N PHE A 222 21.23 8.39 10.92
CA PHE A 222 22.01 7.16 10.79
C PHE A 222 23.40 7.30 11.43
N ARG A 223 23.98 8.49 11.43
CA ARG A 223 25.23 8.77 12.17
C ARG A 223 25.04 8.65 13.68
N ARG A 224 23.86 9.00 14.19
CA ARG A 224 23.52 8.95 15.63
C ARG A 224 23.28 7.54 16.17
N PHE A 225 22.74 6.65 15.33
CA PHE A 225 22.52 5.22 15.66
C PHE A 225 23.58 4.31 15.01
N ARG A 226 24.69 4.88 14.55
CA ARG A 226 25.82 4.15 13.98
C ARG A 226 26.51 3.36 15.09
N LEU A 227 26.75 2.07 14.85
CA LEU A 227 27.82 1.35 15.54
C LEU A 227 29.13 1.90 14.95
N ASP A 228 30.03 2.41 15.80
CA ASP A 228 31.27 3.03 15.32
C ASP A 228 32.03 2.06 14.39
N SER A 229 32.63 2.59 13.31
CA SER A 229 33.35 1.78 12.32
C SER A 229 34.48 0.96 12.93
N ASP A 230 35.01 1.40 14.08
CA ASP A 230 36.05 0.74 14.85
C ASP A 230 35.52 -0.41 15.73
N GLU A 231 34.19 -0.47 15.95
CA GLU A 231 33.48 -1.55 16.64
C GLU A 231 32.89 -2.59 15.66
N LEU A 232 32.94 -2.33 14.35
CA LEU A 232 32.59 -3.29 13.31
C LEU A 232 33.75 -4.29 13.14
N ALA A 233 33.50 -5.57 13.42
CA ALA A 233 34.47 -6.62 13.14
C ALA A 233 34.91 -6.57 11.66
N PRO A 234 36.20 -6.82 11.34
CA PRO A 234 36.67 -6.78 9.96
C PRO A 234 35.85 -7.74 9.11
N ALA A 235 35.23 -7.23 8.04
CA ALA A 235 34.43 -8.04 7.14
C ALA A 235 35.32 -9.14 6.53
N PRO A 236 34.88 -10.41 6.52
CA PRO A 236 35.64 -11.46 5.84
C PRO A 236 35.78 -11.11 4.36
N ALA A 237 36.95 -11.40 3.78
CA ALA A 237 37.29 -11.04 2.40
C ALA A 237 36.30 -11.60 1.35
N SER A 238 35.49 -12.59 1.74
CA SER A 238 34.30 -13.07 1.04
C SER A 238 33.41 -13.84 2.04
N PRO A 239 32.27 -13.30 2.51
CA PRO A 239 31.38 -14.02 3.43
C PRO A 239 30.68 -15.17 2.70
N ALA A 240 30.65 -16.36 3.31
CA ALA A 240 30.10 -17.57 2.72
C ALA A 240 28.56 -17.64 2.83
N SER A 241 27.91 -16.85 3.70
CA SER A 241 26.45 -16.91 3.90
C SER A 241 25.80 -15.68 4.59
N ALA A 242 24.46 -15.73 4.73
CA ALA A 242 23.58 -14.71 5.34
C ALA A 242 23.79 -14.60 6.82
N ASP A 243 23.89 -15.78 7.40
CA ASP A 243 23.96 -15.97 8.82
C ASP A 243 25.29 -15.43 9.33
N GLU A 244 26.33 -15.35 8.50
CA GLU A 244 27.60 -14.69 8.86
C GLU A 244 27.51 -13.16 8.88
N VAL A 245 26.72 -12.53 7.99
CA VAL A 245 26.53 -11.07 8.01
C VAL A 245 25.54 -10.65 9.10
N ILE A 246 24.45 -11.40 9.27
CA ILE A 246 23.52 -11.22 10.40
C ILE A 246 24.22 -11.56 11.72
N ALA A 247 25.07 -12.59 11.78
CA ALA A 247 25.90 -12.86 12.95
C ALA A 247 26.95 -11.78 13.15
N ALA A 248 27.52 -11.16 12.11
CA ALA A 248 28.44 -10.03 12.27
C ALA A 248 27.73 -8.80 12.87
N ILE A 249 26.49 -8.50 12.42
CA ILE A 249 25.65 -7.44 12.99
C ILE A 249 25.21 -7.77 14.43
N LYS A 250 24.83 -9.03 14.70
CA LYS A 250 24.49 -9.53 16.04
C LYS A 250 25.70 -9.73 16.96
N ALA A 251 26.90 -9.85 16.40
CA ALA A 251 28.17 -10.02 17.12
C ALA A 251 28.77 -8.68 17.52
N VAL A 252 28.21 -7.55 17.07
CA VAL A 252 28.42 -6.25 17.71
C VAL A 252 27.72 -6.27 19.07
N LYS A 253 28.36 -6.93 20.03
CA LYS A 253 27.89 -7.06 21.41
C LYS A 253 28.32 -5.83 22.20
N GLY A 254 27.35 -5.01 22.56
CA GLY A 254 27.45 -4.00 23.60
C GLY A 254 26.06 -3.60 24.11
N VAL A 255 25.92 -3.36 25.42
CA VAL A 255 24.66 -2.88 26.04
C VAL A 255 24.10 -1.64 25.33
N LYS A 256 24.99 -0.81 24.76
CA LYS A 256 24.63 0.38 23.97
C LYS A 256 23.88 0.07 22.66
N ALA A 257 24.20 -1.02 21.96
CA ALA A 257 23.59 -1.35 20.67
C ALA A 257 22.12 -1.80 20.83
N GLU A 258 21.83 -2.60 21.86
CA GLU A 258 20.49 -3.09 22.16
C GLU A 258 19.57 -1.94 22.62
N GLU A 259 20.06 -1.05 23.50
CA GLU A 259 19.34 0.14 23.94
C GLU A 259 19.07 1.12 22.78
N GLN A 260 20.02 1.31 21.87
CA GLN A 260 19.87 2.14 20.67
C GLN A 260 18.81 1.59 19.70
N ILE A 261 18.74 0.26 19.52
CA ILE A 261 17.72 -0.38 18.66
C ILE A 261 16.33 -0.24 19.28
N GLN A 262 16.19 -0.34 20.60
CA GLN A 262 14.91 -0.14 21.30
C GLN A 262 14.41 1.31 21.21
N GLN A 263 15.31 2.28 21.17
CA GLN A 263 14.97 3.72 21.06
C GLN A 263 14.71 4.16 19.61
N LEU A 264 15.13 3.38 18.61
CA LEU A 264 15.07 3.75 17.20
C LEU A 264 13.64 4.11 16.71
N PRO A 265 12.58 3.34 17.01
CA PRO A 265 11.23 3.72 16.59
C PRO A 265 10.80 5.10 17.11
N GLN A 266 11.10 5.40 18.37
CA GLN A 266 10.78 6.70 18.96
C GLN A 266 11.60 7.82 18.31
N ALA A 267 12.89 7.58 18.05
CA ALA A 267 13.73 8.57 17.38
C ALA A 267 13.32 8.86 15.93
N LEU A 268 12.78 7.86 15.21
CA LEU A 268 12.19 8.07 13.88
C LEU A 268 10.92 8.92 13.95
N VAL A 269 10.09 8.70 14.97
CA VAL A 269 8.87 9.48 15.25
C VAL A 269 9.20 10.93 15.65
N ASP A 270 10.27 11.13 16.41
CA ASP A 270 10.69 12.46 16.88
C ASP A 270 11.48 13.26 15.83
N PHE A 271 11.97 12.60 14.78
CA PHE A 271 12.80 13.24 13.76
C PHE A 271 12.02 14.29 12.96
N ARG A 272 12.63 15.46 12.78
CA ARG A 272 12.12 16.54 11.92
C ARG A 272 13.24 17.01 11.00
N ILE A 273 12.94 17.15 9.71
CA ILE A 273 13.93 17.55 8.71
C ILE A 273 14.05 19.07 8.61
N GLY A 274 15.26 19.55 8.30
CA GLY A 274 15.47 20.94 7.89
C GLY A 274 15.13 21.19 6.42
N ASP A 275 15.16 22.46 6.01
CA ASP A 275 14.72 22.86 4.67
C ASP A 275 15.70 22.47 3.54
N GLU A 276 17.01 22.45 3.81
CA GLU A 276 18.04 22.23 2.79
C GLU A 276 17.89 20.88 2.06
N PRO A 277 17.75 19.72 2.74
CA PRO A 277 17.54 18.45 2.04
C PRO A 277 16.25 18.41 1.22
N ILE A 278 15.18 19.07 1.68
CA ILE A 278 13.92 19.17 0.94
C ILE A 278 14.08 20.02 -0.31
N ALA A 279 14.74 21.17 -0.22
CA ALA A 279 15.03 22.03 -1.36
C ALA A 279 15.87 21.28 -2.42
N LYS A 280 16.89 20.54 -1.99
CA LYS A 280 17.70 19.69 -2.87
C LYS A 280 16.88 18.58 -3.52
N ALA A 281 16.02 17.90 -2.77
CA ALA A 281 15.14 16.87 -3.32
C ALA A 281 14.19 17.46 -4.37
N ARG A 282 13.58 18.62 -4.10
CA ARG A 282 12.70 19.34 -5.04
C ARG A 282 13.39 19.63 -6.36
N GLU A 283 14.61 20.15 -6.33
CA GLU A 283 15.38 20.42 -7.55
C GLU A 283 15.63 19.14 -8.36
N LEU A 284 16.12 18.08 -7.70
CA LEU A 284 16.45 16.82 -8.36
C LEU A 284 15.21 16.12 -8.94
N PHE A 285 14.08 16.14 -8.23
CA PHE A 285 12.84 15.56 -8.74
C PHE A 285 12.30 16.32 -9.95
N GLN A 286 12.39 17.65 -9.95
CA GLN A 286 11.98 18.47 -11.10
C GLN A 286 12.81 18.18 -12.37
N ARG A 287 14.07 17.75 -12.23
CA ARG A 287 14.89 17.36 -13.40
C ARG A 287 14.36 16.14 -14.16
N TYR A 288 13.48 15.32 -13.57
CA TYR A 288 12.83 14.22 -14.29
C TYR A 288 11.82 14.69 -15.35
N VAL A 289 11.27 15.90 -15.21
CA VAL A 289 10.23 16.44 -16.10
C VAL A 289 10.73 16.51 -17.54
N GLY A 290 9.84 16.16 -18.47
CA GLY A 290 10.12 16.02 -19.89
C GLY A 290 10.35 14.57 -20.32
N THR A 291 10.85 14.40 -21.55
CA THR A 291 11.06 13.09 -22.18
C THR A 291 12.51 12.67 -22.04
N ARG A 292 12.75 11.52 -21.40
CA ARG A 292 14.10 11.00 -21.13
C ARG A 292 14.17 9.47 -21.31
N LYS A 293 15.38 8.91 -21.40
CA LYS A 293 15.62 7.45 -21.46
C LYS A 293 15.69 6.84 -20.06
N TYR A 294 14.71 6.00 -19.70
CA TYR A 294 14.60 5.43 -18.36
C TYR A 294 15.13 3.98 -18.27
N HIS A 295 16.14 3.61 -19.07
CA HIS A 295 16.71 2.26 -19.09
C HIS A 295 17.31 1.85 -17.74
N ASN A 296 18.01 2.76 -17.05
CA ASN A 296 18.55 2.52 -15.71
C ASN A 296 17.46 2.41 -14.61
N PHE A 297 16.28 2.97 -14.89
CA PHE A 297 15.14 3.00 -13.98
C PHE A 297 14.20 1.79 -14.15
N THR A 298 14.58 0.80 -14.93
CA THR A 298 13.86 -0.49 -15.03
C THR A 298 14.85 -1.65 -15.01
N SER A 299 14.35 -2.88 -15.10
CA SER A 299 15.18 -4.08 -15.29
C SER A 299 15.12 -4.51 -16.76
N GLY A 300 16.22 -5.05 -17.28
CA GLY A 300 16.24 -5.73 -18.59
C GLY A 300 16.20 -4.84 -19.83
N LYS A 301 16.35 -3.51 -19.72
CA LYS A 301 16.44 -2.60 -20.87
C LYS A 301 17.87 -2.09 -21.07
N ARG A 302 18.28 -2.01 -22.34
CA ARG A 302 19.56 -1.41 -22.77
C ARG A 302 19.34 0.09 -23.02
N TYR A 303 20.40 0.89 -22.96
CA TYR A 303 20.34 2.33 -23.26
C TYR A 303 19.97 2.63 -24.73
N SER A 304 20.18 1.66 -25.62
CA SER A 304 19.77 1.73 -27.03
C SER A 304 18.31 1.36 -27.27
N ASP A 305 17.57 0.89 -26.26
CA ASP A 305 16.18 0.48 -26.41
C ASP A 305 15.26 1.73 -26.46
N PRO A 306 14.63 2.04 -27.61
CA PRO A 306 13.76 3.21 -27.74
C PRO A 306 12.53 3.13 -26.85
N GLN A 307 12.07 1.91 -26.49
CA GLN A 307 10.96 1.72 -25.56
C GLN A 307 11.34 2.02 -24.11
N SER A 308 12.57 2.45 -23.82
CA SER A 308 12.95 3.00 -22.51
C SER A 308 12.53 4.46 -22.34
N GLN A 309 12.19 5.18 -23.42
CA GLN A 309 11.79 6.58 -23.35
C GLN A 309 10.44 6.74 -22.67
N ARG A 310 10.36 7.65 -21.69
CA ARG A 310 9.11 8.01 -21.01
C ARG A 310 9.04 9.51 -20.83
N HIS A 311 7.82 10.01 -20.72
CA HIS A 311 7.50 11.41 -20.53
C HIS A 311 6.89 11.62 -19.14
N ILE A 312 7.58 12.42 -18.33
CA ILE A 312 7.11 12.89 -17.03
C ILE A 312 6.56 14.30 -17.24
N ARG A 313 5.29 14.49 -16.93
CA ARG A 313 4.62 15.78 -17.05
C ARG A 313 4.96 16.70 -15.87
N ASP A 314 5.01 16.12 -14.67
CA ASP A 314 5.29 16.85 -13.44
C ASP A 314 5.81 15.91 -12.35
N PHE A 315 6.61 16.43 -11.43
CA PHE A 315 7.09 15.71 -10.24
C PHE A 315 7.25 16.69 -9.06
N THR A 316 6.34 16.64 -8.11
CA THR A 316 6.30 17.57 -6.97
C THR A 316 6.64 16.90 -5.64
N VAL A 317 7.12 17.73 -4.70
CA VAL A 317 7.41 17.35 -3.32
C VAL A 317 6.67 18.34 -2.42
N SER A 318 5.75 17.87 -1.58
CA SER A 318 5.03 18.73 -0.62
C SER A 318 5.97 19.35 0.41
N ASP A 319 5.48 20.32 1.19
CA ASP A 319 6.11 20.64 2.47
C ASP A 319 6.02 19.42 3.42
N PRO A 320 6.98 19.28 4.37
CA PRO A 320 6.88 18.29 5.41
C PRO A 320 5.61 18.45 6.24
N PHE A 321 4.97 17.34 6.58
CA PHE A 321 3.84 17.30 7.50
C PHE A 321 3.86 16.01 8.31
N VAL A 322 3.11 15.98 9.41
CA VAL A 322 3.04 14.81 10.29
C VAL A 322 1.74 14.06 10.04
N THR A 323 1.83 12.74 9.83
CA THR A 323 0.67 11.85 9.77
C THR A 323 0.96 10.56 10.55
N ALA A 324 -0.01 10.10 11.35
CA ALA A 324 0.15 8.97 12.26
C ALA A 324 1.46 9.03 13.11
N GLY A 325 1.86 10.23 13.53
CA GLY A 325 3.07 10.47 14.34
C GLY A 325 4.38 10.61 13.57
N LEU A 326 4.43 10.23 12.28
CA LEU A 326 5.63 10.28 11.46
C LEU A 326 5.67 11.54 10.58
N GLU A 327 6.81 12.24 10.54
CA GLU A 327 7.03 13.32 9.58
C GLU A 327 7.34 12.75 8.19
N VAL A 328 6.59 13.19 7.20
CA VAL A 328 6.62 12.69 5.82
C VAL A 328 6.54 13.85 4.82
N VAL A 329 6.91 13.56 3.57
CA VAL A 329 6.59 14.38 2.40
C VAL A 329 5.84 13.54 1.36
N ARG A 330 4.93 14.18 0.63
CA ARG A 330 4.26 13.59 -0.53
C ARG A 330 5.10 13.83 -1.76
N LEU A 331 5.52 12.75 -2.40
CA LEU A 331 6.11 12.78 -3.73
C LEU A 331 5.02 12.46 -4.76
N CYS A 332 4.57 13.44 -5.54
CA CYS A 332 3.56 13.23 -6.57
C CYS A 332 4.22 13.25 -7.95
N VAL A 333 4.11 12.15 -8.69
CA VAL A 333 4.64 12.03 -10.06
C VAL A 333 3.50 11.87 -11.05
N HIS A 334 3.46 12.73 -12.07
CA HIS A 334 2.51 12.66 -13.18
C HIS A 334 3.26 12.29 -14.46
N GLY A 335 2.86 11.19 -15.10
CA GLY A 335 3.46 10.76 -16.37
C GLY A 335 2.49 10.04 -17.28
N ASP A 336 2.80 10.01 -18.57
CA ASP A 336 1.97 9.35 -19.58
C ASP A 336 1.95 7.82 -19.37
N SER A 337 3.13 7.25 -19.09
CA SER A 337 3.28 5.84 -18.76
C SER A 337 4.55 5.61 -17.94
N PHE A 338 4.60 4.47 -17.23
CA PHE A 338 5.72 4.10 -16.37
C PHE A 338 6.20 2.69 -16.71
N LEU A 339 7.51 2.49 -16.68
CA LEU A 339 8.13 1.15 -16.76
C LEU A 339 8.03 0.43 -15.41
N LEU A 340 8.25 -0.87 -15.41
CA LEU A 340 8.30 -1.68 -14.18
C LEU A 340 9.34 -1.10 -13.21
N HIS A 341 8.92 -0.87 -11.96
CA HIS A 341 9.73 -0.28 -10.87
C HIS A 341 10.24 1.16 -11.08
N MET A 342 9.89 1.82 -12.18
CA MET A 342 10.44 3.13 -12.57
C MET A 342 10.36 4.17 -11.48
N ILE A 343 9.16 4.41 -10.94
CA ILE A 343 8.93 5.44 -9.92
C ILE A 343 9.78 5.16 -8.67
N ARG A 344 9.82 3.91 -8.20
CA ARG A 344 10.60 3.52 -7.02
C ARG A 344 12.11 3.69 -7.24
N LYS A 345 12.59 3.46 -8.45
CA LYS A 345 13.99 3.71 -8.80
C LYS A 345 14.28 5.22 -8.91
N MET A 346 13.37 6.01 -9.47
CA MET A 346 13.51 7.48 -9.53
C MET A 346 13.66 8.07 -8.12
N ILE A 347 12.77 7.67 -7.20
CA ILE A 347 12.82 8.10 -5.80
C ILE A 347 14.12 7.63 -5.14
N GLY A 348 14.50 6.36 -5.32
CA GLY A 348 15.72 5.82 -4.70
C GLY A 348 16.99 6.54 -5.16
N PHE A 349 17.06 6.92 -6.44
CA PHE A 349 18.19 7.67 -6.97
C PHE A 349 18.33 9.05 -6.33
N VAL A 350 17.22 9.80 -6.21
CA VAL A 350 17.23 11.12 -5.57
C VAL A 350 17.57 10.99 -4.09
N VAL A 351 16.97 10.04 -3.38
CA VAL A 351 17.28 9.80 -1.96
C VAL A 351 18.78 9.52 -1.78
N MET A 352 19.37 8.66 -2.60
CA MET A 352 20.82 8.38 -2.57
C MET A 352 21.66 9.65 -2.78
N ILE A 353 21.33 10.47 -3.78
CA ILE A 353 22.07 11.72 -4.09
C ILE A 353 21.89 12.78 -2.99
N VAL A 354 20.68 12.94 -2.45
CA VAL A 354 20.40 13.91 -1.39
C VAL A 354 21.22 13.58 -0.14
N ARG A 355 21.21 12.31 0.28
CA ARG A 355 21.90 11.83 1.48
C ARG A 355 23.42 11.89 1.39
N HIS A 356 24.00 11.55 0.24
CA HIS A 356 25.46 11.36 0.10
C HIS A 356 26.15 12.44 -0.71
N GLY A 357 25.40 13.29 -1.41
CA GLY A 357 25.98 14.14 -2.44
C GLY A 357 26.65 15.44 -1.97
N GLY A 358 26.56 15.86 -0.70
CA GLY A 358 27.03 17.19 -0.31
C GLY A 358 26.24 18.33 -0.97
N SER A 359 26.60 19.60 -0.72
CA SER A 359 25.84 20.78 -1.17
C SER A 359 25.66 20.82 -2.70
N VAL A 360 24.50 21.27 -3.17
CA VAL A 360 24.10 21.35 -4.60
C VAL A 360 25.08 22.18 -5.45
N ALA A 361 25.89 23.03 -4.82
CA ALA A 361 26.90 23.83 -5.50
C ALA A 361 28.04 23.01 -6.14
N ASP A 362 28.21 21.74 -5.78
CA ASP A 362 29.18 20.86 -6.43
C ASP A 362 28.63 20.37 -7.79
N TYR A 363 29.14 20.99 -8.87
CA TYR A 363 28.84 20.71 -10.28
C TYR A 363 28.85 19.22 -10.69
N ASN A 364 29.38 18.32 -9.85
CA ASN A 364 29.50 16.90 -10.12
C ASN A 364 28.19 16.11 -9.87
N LEU A 365 27.32 16.52 -8.94
CA LEU A 365 26.08 15.76 -8.68
C LEU A 365 25.04 15.88 -9.79
N VAL A 366 24.91 17.07 -10.37
CA VAL A 366 24.01 17.29 -11.50
C VAL A 366 24.50 16.48 -12.70
N ALA A 367 25.80 16.49 -12.98
CA ALA A 367 26.40 15.66 -14.02
C ALA A 367 26.16 14.16 -13.76
N PHE A 368 26.31 13.71 -12.52
CA PHE A 368 26.00 12.34 -12.12
C PHE A 368 24.52 11.99 -12.30
N PHE A 369 23.61 12.91 -11.97
CA PHE A 369 22.18 12.72 -12.20
C PHE A 369 21.87 12.55 -13.69
N GLU A 370 22.42 13.43 -14.53
CA GLU A 370 22.21 13.40 -15.98
C GLU A 370 22.82 12.15 -16.63
N ARG A 371 23.91 11.60 -16.09
CA ARG A 371 24.52 10.33 -16.53
C ARG A 371 23.54 9.16 -16.51
N ALA A 372 22.57 9.16 -15.59
CA ALA A 372 21.56 8.10 -15.50
C ALA A 372 20.64 8.01 -16.74
N PHE A 373 20.58 9.05 -17.57
CA PHE A 373 19.80 9.09 -18.82
C PHE A 373 20.67 9.04 -20.08
N ALA A 374 21.98 9.17 -19.92
CA ALA A 374 22.95 9.02 -21.00
C ALA A 374 23.11 7.55 -21.41
N ASP A 375 23.93 7.30 -22.42
CA ASP A 375 24.26 5.97 -22.93
C ASP A 375 25.25 5.24 -22.01
N SER A 376 24.88 5.15 -20.73
CA SER A 376 25.66 4.55 -19.66
C SER A 376 24.79 3.71 -18.74
N VAL A 377 25.41 2.77 -18.04
CA VAL A 377 24.76 1.96 -17.01
C VAL A 377 25.03 2.59 -15.66
N VAL A 378 23.96 3.03 -15.00
CA VAL A 378 23.99 3.57 -13.63
C VAL A 378 23.17 2.67 -12.74
N ARG A 379 23.73 2.32 -11.58
CA ARG A 379 23.04 1.49 -10.60
C ARG A 379 22.13 2.37 -9.78
N VAL A 380 20.83 2.19 -10.00
CA VAL A 380 19.79 2.95 -9.32
C VAL A 380 19.13 2.07 -8.25
N PRO A 381 19.22 2.44 -6.96
CA PRO A 381 18.56 1.70 -5.90
C PRO A 381 17.04 1.89 -6.01
N ARG A 382 16.28 0.89 -5.55
CA ARG A 382 14.81 0.88 -5.61
C ARG A 382 14.25 0.97 -4.20
N VAL A 383 13.54 2.06 -3.86
CA VAL A 383 12.89 2.20 -2.54
C VAL A 383 11.88 1.09 -2.26
N PRO A 384 11.50 0.83 -1.00
CA PRO A 384 10.39 -0.06 -0.66
C PRO A 384 9.09 0.29 -1.39
N GLY A 385 8.22 -0.70 -1.59
CA GLY A 385 6.95 -0.51 -2.31
C GLY A 385 5.85 0.12 -1.47
N ASN A 386 5.91 0.00 -0.15
CA ASN A 386 4.83 0.33 0.77
C ASN A 386 4.36 1.78 0.69
N GLY A 387 5.27 2.73 0.42
CA GLY A 387 4.91 4.14 0.28
C GLY A 387 4.18 4.49 -1.01
N LEU A 388 4.20 3.63 -2.04
CA LEU A 388 3.69 3.93 -3.38
C LEU A 388 2.23 3.54 -3.54
N PHE A 389 1.39 4.46 -4.02
CA PHE A 389 0.02 4.17 -4.42
C PHE A 389 -0.42 4.97 -5.66
N LEU A 390 -1.41 4.44 -6.38
CA LEU A 390 -2.01 5.17 -7.51
C LEU A 390 -2.84 6.32 -6.95
N TYR A 391 -2.45 7.56 -7.22
CA TYR A 391 -3.23 8.72 -6.83
C TYR A 391 -4.42 8.91 -7.77
N ARG A 392 -4.19 8.96 -9.10
CA ARG A 392 -5.28 9.23 -10.06
C ARG A 392 -4.97 8.75 -11.47
N CYS A 393 -6.00 8.45 -12.24
CA CYS A 393 -5.94 8.23 -13.68
C CYS A 393 -6.59 9.39 -14.44
N GLU A 394 -5.88 9.95 -15.41
CA GLU A 394 -6.32 11.12 -16.18
C GLU A 394 -6.85 10.73 -17.56
N TYR A 395 -7.87 11.46 -18.00
CA TYR A 395 -8.64 11.19 -19.22
C TYR A 395 -8.69 12.41 -20.15
N ASP A 396 -7.71 13.32 -20.09
CA ASP A 396 -7.65 14.55 -20.90
C ASP A 396 -7.93 14.29 -22.38
N GLY A 397 -7.25 13.31 -22.98
CA GLY A 397 -7.45 12.94 -24.39
C GLY A 397 -8.86 12.43 -24.71
N TYR A 398 -9.52 11.78 -23.75
CA TYR A 398 -10.93 11.41 -23.88
C TYR A 398 -11.85 12.63 -23.76
N ASN A 399 -11.55 13.53 -22.83
CA ASN A 399 -12.32 14.75 -22.55
C ASN A 399 -12.28 15.74 -23.73
N LEU A 400 -11.16 15.82 -24.47
CA LEU A 400 -11.03 16.66 -25.68
C LEU A 400 -12.06 16.33 -26.78
N ASN A 401 -12.62 15.12 -26.77
CA ASN A 401 -13.59 14.67 -27.77
C ASN A 401 -15.05 14.85 -27.31
N LYS A 402 -15.30 15.67 -26.27
CA LYS A 402 -16.63 15.90 -25.68
C LYS A 402 -17.19 17.25 -26.04
N ASN A 403 -18.51 17.28 -26.23
CA ASN A 403 -19.23 18.49 -26.63
C ASN A 403 -19.61 19.37 -25.42
N SER A 404 -19.63 18.80 -24.21
CA SER A 404 -19.95 19.54 -23.00
C SER A 404 -19.17 19.01 -21.78
N PRO A 405 -18.98 19.82 -20.74
CA PRO A 405 -18.34 19.40 -19.49
C PRO A 405 -19.06 18.25 -18.78
N GLU A 406 -20.39 18.13 -18.89
CA GLU A 406 -21.13 17.04 -18.23
C GLU A 406 -20.85 15.66 -18.84
N GLU A 407 -20.24 15.59 -20.02
CA GLU A 407 -19.79 14.33 -20.64
C GLU A 407 -18.33 13.99 -20.35
N MET A 408 -17.59 14.93 -19.73
CA MET A 408 -16.17 14.78 -19.40
C MET A 408 -16.00 13.99 -18.11
N LEU A 409 -14.86 13.31 -18.00
CA LEU A 409 -14.41 12.66 -16.77
C LEU A 409 -13.58 13.66 -15.98
N LEU A 410 -14.26 14.46 -15.15
CA LEU A 410 -13.67 15.49 -14.30
C LEU A 410 -13.75 15.05 -12.84
N TRP A 411 -12.65 14.48 -12.33
CA TRP A 411 -12.62 13.87 -11.00
C TRP A 411 -12.35 14.86 -9.86
N ASP A 412 -12.02 16.11 -10.18
CA ASP A 412 -11.78 17.16 -9.18
C ASP A 412 -13.00 17.45 -8.32
N ALA A 413 -14.21 17.19 -8.83
CA ALA A 413 -15.46 17.28 -8.06
C ALA A 413 -15.49 16.32 -6.85
N PHE A 414 -14.61 15.30 -6.82
CA PHE A 414 -14.52 14.32 -5.75
C PHE A 414 -13.18 14.40 -5.00
N ALA A 415 -12.40 15.47 -5.18
CA ALA A 415 -11.08 15.63 -4.56
C ALA A 415 -11.15 15.55 -3.02
N ASP A 416 -12.14 16.18 -2.39
CA ASP A 416 -12.29 16.15 -0.93
C ASP A 416 -12.51 14.73 -0.40
N LYS A 417 -13.36 13.93 -1.07
CA LYS A 417 -13.59 12.53 -0.71
C LYS A 417 -12.33 11.68 -0.91
N GLN A 418 -11.60 11.94 -2.00
CA GLN A 418 -10.33 11.27 -2.30
C GLN A 418 -9.27 11.58 -1.22
N GLU A 419 -9.04 12.86 -0.90
CA GLU A 419 -8.06 13.28 0.10
C GLU A 419 -8.42 12.77 1.50
N ALA A 420 -9.70 12.82 1.88
CA ALA A 420 -10.17 12.23 3.13
C ALA A 420 -9.87 10.72 3.19
N PHE A 421 -10.16 9.98 2.12
CA PHE A 421 -9.85 8.55 2.06
C PHE A 421 -8.34 8.27 2.16
N ILE A 422 -7.51 9.08 1.50
CA ILE A 422 -6.05 8.97 1.61
C ILE A 422 -5.61 9.16 3.06
N ALA A 423 -6.05 10.25 3.70
CA ALA A 423 -5.68 10.61 5.05
C ALA A 423 -6.16 9.59 6.10
N ASP A 424 -7.37 9.06 5.94
CA ASP A 424 -8.00 8.19 6.93
C ASP A 424 -7.63 6.71 6.74
N ARG A 425 -7.44 6.28 5.49
CA ARG A 425 -7.36 4.85 5.14
C ARG A 425 -6.03 4.42 4.53
N ILE A 426 -5.30 5.30 3.83
CA ILE A 426 -4.05 4.94 3.16
C ILE A 426 -2.84 5.33 4.02
N TYR A 427 -2.69 6.61 4.37
CA TYR A 427 -1.52 7.11 5.10
C TYR A 427 -1.27 6.39 6.44
N PRO A 428 -2.28 6.17 7.30
CA PRO A 428 -2.05 5.48 8.57
C PRO A 428 -1.53 4.05 8.37
N THR A 429 -1.99 3.37 7.31
CA THR A 429 -1.52 2.02 6.99
C THR A 429 -0.09 2.01 6.46
N ILE A 430 0.27 2.98 5.61
CA ILE A 430 1.65 3.13 5.14
C ILE A 430 2.59 3.40 6.32
N VAL A 431 2.22 4.32 7.22
CA VAL A 431 3.03 4.67 8.39
C VAL A 431 3.14 3.50 9.36
N GLN A 432 2.03 2.80 9.65
CA GLN A 432 2.04 1.60 10.49
C GLN A 432 3.01 0.54 9.94
N ASN A 433 2.91 0.25 8.64
CA ASN A 433 3.81 -0.69 7.97
C ASN A 433 5.28 -0.26 8.07
N GLU A 434 5.56 1.04 7.96
CA GLU A 434 6.91 1.59 8.06
C GLU A 434 7.45 1.52 9.48
N VAL A 435 6.75 2.07 10.47
CA VAL A 435 7.27 2.28 11.83
C VAL A 435 7.19 1.03 12.70
N VAL A 436 6.16 0.20 12.51
CA VAL A 436 5.87 -0.92 13.41
C VAL A 436 6.22 -2.25 12.78
N ASP A 437 5.74 -2.50 11.56
CA ASP A 437 5.76 -3.87 11.04
C ASP A 437 7.08 -4.25 10.38
N SER A 438 7.74 -3.29 9.71
CA SER A 438 8.84 -3.64 8.80
C SER A 438 10.11 -2.80 8.91
N LEU A 439 10.03 -1.55 9.40
CA LEU A 439 11.14 -0.57 9.33
C LEU A 439 11.76 -0.54 7.92
N CYS A 440 10.92 -0.66 6.88
CA CYS A 440 11.40 -1.02 5.55
C CYS A 440 12.22 0.11 4.90
N MET A 441 11.85 1.37 5.12
CA MET A 441 12.66 2.51 4.67
C MET A 441 13.96 2.55 5.46
N TYR A 442 13.91 2.45 6.79
CA TYR A 442 15.14 2.47 7.61
C TYR A 442 16.15 1.38 7.20
N ARG A 443 15.69 0.13 7.06
CA ARG A 443 16.52 -1.00 6.64
C ARG A 443 17.08 -0.82 5.23
N TRP A 444 16.27 -0.26 4.32
CA TRP A 444 16.71 0.04 2.97
C TRP A 444 17.77 1.14 2.95
N LEU A 445 17.60 2.20 3.73
CA LEU A 445 18.57 3.29 3.87
C LEU A 445 19.90 2.79 4.43
N ALA A 446 19.88 1.94 5.46
CA ALA A 446 21.10 1.34 6.01
C ALA A 446 21.94 0.62 4.92
N LEU A 447 21.27 -0.08 4.00
CA LEU A 447 21.94 -0.75 2.88
C LEU A 447 22.50 0.26 1.86
N VAL A 448 21.73 1.29 1.53
CA VAL A 448 22.17 2.33 0.59
C VAL A 448 23.37 3.08 1.15
N ASP A 449 23.31 3.47 2.42
CA ASP A 449 24.38 4.20 3.09
C ASP A 449 25.65 3.36 3.19
N PHE A 450 25.55 2.11 3.62
CA PHE A 450 26.69 1.17 3.62
C PHE A 450 27.33 1.04 2.23
N ALA A 451 26.51 0.92 1.20
CA ALA A 451 27.00 0.78 -0.17
C ALA A 451 27.69 2.04 -0.67
N CYS A 452 27.12 3.23 -0.43
CA CYS A 452 27.70 4.50 -0.83
C CYS A 452 28.99 4.82 -0.08
N GLU A 453 29.07 4.54 1.22
CA GLU A 453 30.29 4.75 2.01
C GLU A 453 31.43 3.84 1.54
N ARG A 454 31.13 2.59 1.19
CA ARG A 454 32.14 1.60 0.84
C ARG A 454 32.59 1.67 -0.62
N PHE A 455 31.70 2.02 -1.54
CA PHE A 455 31.95 1.98 -2.98
C PHE A 455 31.90 3.36 -3.65
N GLY A 456 31.61 4.42 -2.89
CA GLY A 456 31.36 5.76 -3.41
C GLY A 456 30.02 5.85 -4.15
N LEU A 457 29.71 7.05 -4.65
CA LEU A 457 28.56 7.29 -5.55
C LEU A 457 28.80 6.77 -6.98
N GLY A 458 29.94 6.11 -7.21
CA GLY A 458 30.29 5.43 -8.45
C GLY A 458 31.39 6.16 -9.20
N ASP A 459 32.64 5.70 -9.01
CA ASP A 459 33.73 5.83 -9.97
C ASP A 459 34.57 4.55 -9.91
N ASP A 460 34.54 3.77 -11.00
CA ASP A 460 35.66 3.65 -11.94
C ASP A 460 35.32 2.61 -13.01
N ASP A 461 35.82 2.88 -14.22
CA ASP A 461 35.86 1.92 -15.32
C ASP A 461 36.44 0.59 -14.86
N GLY A 462 35.61 -0.46 -14.90
CA GLY A 462 36.04 -1.81 -14.56
C GLY A 462 35.70 -2.22 -13.12
N ASP A 463 34.64 -3.00 -13.02
CA ASP A 463 34.54 -4.08 -12.03
C ASP A 463 34.50 -3.68 -10.53
N ARG A 464 33.70 -2.67 -10.17
CA ARG A 464 33.10 -2.63 -8.81
C ARG A 464 31.59 -2.48 -8.91
N THR A 465 30.95 -3.63 -8.78
CA THR A 465 29.54 -3.85 -9.11
C THR A 465 28.69 -3.96 -7.83
N LEU A 466 27.62 -3.16 -7.65
CA LEU A 466 26.49 -3.50 -6.75
C LEU A 466 25.43 -4.30 -7.52
N PRO A 467 25.48 -5.64 -7.59
CA PRO A 467 24.91 -6.42 -8.70
C PRO A 467 23.43 -6.09 -9.00
N PRO A 468 22.98 -6.19 -10.27
CA PRO A 468 21.61 -5.84 -10.63
C PRO A 468 20.64 -6.74 -9.86
N GLY A 469 19.88 -6.18 -8.92
CA GLY A 469 18.95 -6.96 -8.12
C GLY A 469 19.57 -7.84 -7.03
N ALA A 470 20.87 -7.72 -6.73
CA ALA A 470 21.44 -8.39 -5.58
C ALA A 470 21.09 -7.62 -4.30
N MET A 471 19.92 -7.92 -3.75
CA MET A 471 20.00 -8.26 -2.33
C MET A 471 20.89 -9.51 -2.27
N PRO A 472 21.92 -9.55 -1.41
CA PRO A 472 22.76 -10.74 -1.31
C PRO A 472 21.88 -12.00 -1.29
N SER A 473 22.29 -13.10 -1.93
CA SER A 473 21.51 -14.36 -2.00
C SER A 473 20.92 -14.77 -0.64
N TRP A 474 21.71 -14.44 0.36
CA TRP A 474 21.54 -14.54 1.78
C TRP A 474 20.34 -13.74 2.34
N PHE A 475 20.13 -12.51 1.87
CA PHE A 475 19.01 -11.64 2.23
C PHE A 475 17.72 -12.07 1.51
N VAL A 476 17.82 -12.58 0.28
CA VAL A 476 16.67 -13.15 -0.46
C VAL A 476 16.13 -14.40 0.24
N GLN A 477 17.01 -15.25 0.77
CA GLN A 477 16.65 -16.43 1.59
C GLN A 477 16.04 -16.05 2.94
N HIS A 478 16.60 -15.04 3.63
CA HIS A 478 16.06 -14.52 4.89
C HIS A 478 14.64 -13.92 4.73
N MET A 479 14.39 -13.18 3.64
CA MET A 479 13.06 -12.64 3.33
C MET A 479 12.05 -13.72 2.90
N ALA A 480 12.49 -14.90 2.45
CA ALA A 480 11.62 -16.04 2.17
C ALA A 480 11.19 -16.76 3.46
N GLN A 481 12.07 -16.85 4.47
CA GLN A 481 11.74 -17.38 5.80
C GLN A 481 10.73 -16.51 6.56
N LEU A 482 10.82 -15.17 6.44
CA LEU A 482 9.87 -14.24 7.08
C LEU A 482 8.46 -14.23 6.45
N ARG A 483 8.26 -14.83 5.27
CA ARG A 483 6.98 -14.84 4.53
C ARG A 483 6.12 -16.09 4.71
N GLY A 484 6.57 -17.07 5.49
CA GLY A 484 5.72 -18.20 5.93
C GLY A 484 5.23 -19.14 4.84
N GLU A 485 6.04 -19.48 3.82
CA GLU A 485 5.74 -20.63 2.94
C GLU A 485 6.35 -21.93 3.51
N PRO A 486 5.65 -23.09 3.43
CA PRO A 486 6.03 -24.28 4.19
C PRO A 486 6.96 -25.22 3.41
N VAL A 487 8.00 -25.71 4.08
CA VAL A 487 8.69 -26.98 3.78
C VAL A 487 8.86 -27.72 5.13
N PRO A 488 8.67 -29.04 5.18
CA PRO A 488 7.84 -29.71 6.18
C PRO A 488 8.53 -29.98 7.52
N THR A 489 7.68 -30.12 8.55
CA THR A 489 7.85 -30.84 9.85
C THR A 489 9.28 -30.87 10.40
N THR A 490 9.60 -30.25 11.53
CA THR A 490 8.99 -30.39 12.87
C THR A 490 9.73 -29.34 13.71
N ILE A 491 9.09 -28.58 14.60
CA ILE A 491 9.18 -28.78 16.06
C ILE A 491 8.20 -27.78 16.68
N ALA A 492 7.07 -28.30 17.16
CA ALA A 492 6.19 -27.61 18.09
C ALA A 492 6.60 -28.05 19.50
N ALA A 493 7.44 -27.26 20.18
CA ALA A 493 7.76 -27.50 21.59
C ALA A 493 8.41 -26.28 22.26
N THR A 494 7.83 -25.08 22.15
CA THR A 494 8.28 -23.95 22.99
C THR A 494 7.24 -22.85 23.22
N VAL A 495 5.94 -23.15 23.18
CA VAL A 495 4.89 -22.17 23.50
C VAL A 495 4.04 -22.55 24.72
N GLU A 496 4.18 -23.76 25.28
CA GLU A 496 3.36 -24.20 26.41
C GLU A 496 3.89 -23.79 27.81
N GLN A 497 4.99 -23.04 27.88
CA GLN A 497 5.62 -22.69 29.18
C GLN A 497 5.48 -21.22 29.62
N ALA A 498 4.83 -20.35 28.87
CA ALA A 498 4.70 -18.93 29.21
C ALA A 498 3.35 -18.51 29.83
N ALA A 499 2.46 -19.46 30.18
CA ALA A 499 1.09 -19.14 30.61
C ALA A 499 0.63 -19.80 31.93
N LYS A 500 1.48 -19.86 32.96
CA LYS A 500 1.00 -20.17 34.33
C LYS A 500 1.48 -19.13 35.37
N PRO A 501 0.57 -18.65 36.24
CA PRO A 501 0.91 -17.67 37.27
C PRO A 501 1.64 -18.33 38.46
N ALA A 502 2.50 -17.54 39.12
CA ALA A 502 3.36 -17.94 40.22
C ALA A 502 2.60 -18.45 41.46
N SER A 503 3.17 -19.44 42.16
CA SER A 503 2.74 -19.91 43.48
C SER A 503 3.78 -19.54 44.55
N PRO A 504 3.37 -19.29 45.81
CA PRO A 504 4.18 -18.66 46.86
C PRO A 504 5.17 -19.63 47.53
N PRO A 505 6.13 -19.14 48.34
CA PRO A 505 7.23 -19.95 48.84
C PRO A 505 6.83 -20.74 50.08
N THR A 506 7.30 -21.98 50.19
CA THR A 506 7.32 -22.75 51.45
C THR A 506 8.68 -23.39 51.66
N THR A 507 9.37 -22.84 52.66
CA THR A 507 10.21 -23.48 53.71
C THR A 507 10.55 -24.97 53.58
N GLU A 508 11.84 -25.28 53.53
CA GLU A 508 12.64 -25.78 54.67
C GLU A 508 14.13 -25.44 54.48
#